data_AF-A0A7C6LIV1-F1
#
_entry.id   AF-A0A7C6LIV1-F1
#
_cell.length_a   1.000
_cell.length_b   1.000
_cell.length_c   1.000
_cell.angle_alpha   90.00
_cell.angle_beta   90.00
_cell.angle_gamma   90.00
#
_symmetry.space_group_name_H-M   'P 1'
#
loop_
_entity.id
_entity.type
_entity.pdbx_description
1 polymer ?
#
loop_
_entity_poly.entity_id
_entity_poly.type
_entity_poly.pdbx_seq_one_letter_code
_entity_poly.pdbx_strand_id
1 'polypeptide(L)'
;MLVTLSLVPASAEEIKLKHFVCGGHGTAWRDYLTQMAEKFKALYGVTIEFEISGGGSVYADQLLTRIAGGVAPDVTDISPSPTPTPPEKLIYWP
;
A
#
# COMPACT_ATOMS: atom_id res chain seq x y z
N MET A 1 -36.18 -35.50 -14.36
CA MET A 1 -35.52 -34.89 -13.19
C MET A 1 -34.79 -33.65 -13.69
N LEU A 2 -35.31 -32.46 -13.40
CA LEU A 2 -34.77 -31.19 -13.91
C LEU A 2 -33.75 -30.67 -12.89
N VAL A 3 -32.48 -30.53 -13.30
CA VAL A 3 -31.43 -29.94 -12.44
C VAL A 3 -31.33 -28.47 -12.79
N THR A 4 -31.81 -27.61 -11.90
CA THR A 4 -31.65 -26.15 -11.97
C THR A 4 -30.26 -25.78 -11.44
N LEU A 5 -29.37 -25.33 -12.33
CA LEU A 5 -28.07 -24.77 -11.96
C LEU A 5 -28.28 -23.33 -11.47
N SER A 6 -28.22 -23.13 -10.15
CA SER A 6 -28.31 -21.80 -9.54
C SER A 6 -26.96 -21.10 -9.69
N LEU A 7 -26.89 -20.06 -10.54
CA LEU A 7 -25.71 -19.19 -10.61
C LEU A 7 -25.69 -18.30 -9.36
N VAL A 8 -24.87 -18.68 -8.37
CA VAL A 8 -24.53 -17.77 -7.27
C VAL A 8 -23.63 -16.69 -7.86
N PRO A 9 -23.98 -15.38 -7.75
CA PRO A 9 -23.07 -14.34 -8.15
C PRO A 9 -21.82 -14.44 -7.27
N ALA A 10 -20.66 -14.63 -7.91
CA ALA A 10 -19.40 -14.51 -7.22
C ALA A 10 -19.29 -13.07 -6.71
N SER A 11 -19.36 -12.90 -5.38
CA SER A 11 -18.96 -11.64 -4.77
C SER A 11 -17.48 -11.46 -5.09
N ALA A 12 -17.14 -10.45 -5.90
CA ALA A 12 -15.75 -10.08 -6.09
C ALA A 12 -15.19 -9.71 -4.72
N GLU A 13 -14.20 -10.47 -4.24
CA GLU A 13 -13.48 -10.16 -3.01
C GLU A 13 -12.72 -8.84 -3.24
N GLU A 14 -12.87 -7.90 -2.30
CA GLU A 14 -12.14 -6.63 -2.37
C GLU A 14 -10.65 -6.92 -2.26
N ILE A 15 -9.90 -6.66 -3.34
CA ILE A 15 -8.45 -6.80 -3.34
C ILE A 15 -7.87 -5.71 -2.44
N LYS A 16 -7.07 -6.12 -1.46
CA LYS A 16 -6.40 -5.23 -0.51
C LYS A 16 -4.90 -5.42 -0.59
N LEU A 17 -4.17 -4.32 -0.76
CA LEU A 17 -2.70 -4.31 -0.74
C LEU A 17 -2.23 -3.59 0.52
N LYS A 18 -1.22 -4.14 1.19
CA LYS A 18 -0.58 -3.57 2.36
C LYS A 18 0.61 -2.71 1.97
N HIS A 19 0.55 -1.43 2.28
CA HIS A 19 1.67 -0.52 2.14
C HIS A 19 2.28 -0.22 3.51
N PHE A 20 3.52 -0.67 3.72
CA PHE A 20 4.28 -0.37 4.93
C PHE A 20 5.04 0.95 4.80
N VAL A 21 4.59 1.96 5.56
CA VAL A 21 4.97 3.36 5.42
C VAL A 21 5.99 3.76 6.49
N CYS A 22 7.05 4.46 6.08
CA CYS A 22 8.05 5.02 6.98
C CYS A 22 7.51 6.29 7.65
N GLY A 23 7.34 6.24 8.97
CA GLY A 23 6.81 7.39 9.74
C GLY A 23 7.71 8.63 9.66
N GLY A 24 8.99 8.46 9.32
CA GLY A 24 9.96 9.53 9.15
C GLY A 24 9.64 10.51 8.03
N HIS A 25 8.76 10.18 7.08
CA HIS A 25 8.35 11.09 6.00
C HIS A 25 7.31 12.14 6.42
N GLY A 26 6.75 12.03 7.63
CA GLY A 26 5.81 13.03 8.16
C GLY A 26 4.39 12.97 7.58
N THR A 27 3.56 13.95 7.98
CA THR A 27 2.12 13.99 7.64
C THR A 27 1.86 14.25 6.17
N ALA A 28 2.59 15.19 5.54
CA ALA A 28 2.37 15.56 4.15
C ALA A 28 2.53 14.37 3.18
N TRP A 29 3.48 13.47 3.46
CA TRP A 29 3.64 12.23 2.71
C TRP A 29 2.43 11.31 2.87
N ARG A 30 1.91 11.16 4.09
CA ARG A 30 0.73 10.34 4.36
C ARG A 30 -0.53 10.89 3.72
N ASP A 31 -0.69 12.21 3.71
CA ASP A 31 -1.81 12.88 3.05
C ASP A 31 -1.75 12.66 1.53
N TYR A 32 -0.55 12.73 0.95
CA TYR A 32 -0.32 12.38 -0.46
C TYR A 32 -0.67 10.91 -0.76
N LEU A 33 -0.16 9.97 0.05
CA LEU A 33 -0.43 8.55 -0.12
C LEU A 33 -1.93 8.23 -0.02
N THR A 34 -2.64 8.88 0.92
CA THR A 34 -4.09 8.72 1.08
C THR A 34 -4.83 9.17 -0.18
N GLN A 35 -4.48 10.33 -0.74
CA GLN A 35 -5.06 10.81 -1.99
C GLN A 35 -4.76 9.87 -3.18
N MET A 36 -3.56 9.30 -3.24
CA MET A 36 -3.22 8.36 -4.31
C MET A 36 -3.95 7.03 -4.16
N ALA A 37 -4.13 6.53 -2.93
CA ALA A 37 -4.90 5.32 -2.67
C ALA A 37 -6.37 5.47 -3.09
N GLU A 38 -6.99 6.63 -2.85
CA GLU A 38 -8.35 6.91 -3.32
C GLU A 38 -8.45 6.87 -4.85
N LYS A 39 -7.49 7.48 -5.55
CA LYS A 39 -7.41 7.42 -7.01
C LYS A 39 -7.18 5.99 -7.51
N PHE A 40 -6.30 5.25 -6.85
CA PHE A 40 -6.01 3.86 -7.20
C PHE A 40 -7.24 2.97 -7.04
N LYS A 41 -8.00 3.15 -5.95
CA LYS A 41 -9.29 2.48 -5.74
C LYS A 41 -10.31 2.85 -6.81
N ALA A 42 -10.42 4.12 -7.17
CA ALA A 42 -11.35 4.56 -8.21
C ALA A 42 -11.01 3.96 -9.59
N LEU A 43 -9.73 3.78 -9.91
CA LEU A 43 -9.27 3.26 -11.19
C LEU A 43 -9.33 1.73 -11.28
N TYR A 44 -8.99 1.04 -10.19
CA TYR A 44 -8.72 -0.41 -10.23
C TYR A 44 -9.60 -1.23 -9.28
N GLY A 45 -10.41 -0.58 -8.44
CA GLY A 45 -11.22 -1.28 -7.41
C GLY A 45 -10.37 -1.92 -6.30
N VAL A 46 -9.10 -1.54 -6.18
CA VAL A 46 -8.16 -2.07 -5.18
C VAL A 46 -8.05 -1.10 -4.00
N THR A 47 -8.16 -1.62 -2.78
CA THR A 47 -7.96 -0.84 -1.55
C THR A 47 -6.51 -0.94 -1.08
N ILE A 48 -5.93 0.19 -0.67
CA ILE A 48 -4.60 0.24 -0.04
C ILE A 48 -4.78 0.39 1.47
N GLU A 49 -4.19 -0.52 2.24
CA GLU A 49 -4.12 -0.43 3.70
C GLU A 49 -2.72 0.03 4.13
N PHE A 50 -2.66 1.16 4.85
CA PHE A 50 -1.40 1.72 5.31
C PHE A 50 -1.04 1.21 6.71
N GLU A 51 0.12 0.57 6.84
CA GLU A 51 0.73 0.23 8.12
C GLU A 51 1.89 1.19 8.39
N ILE A 52 1.70 2.12 9.33
CA ILE A 52 2.69 3.17 9.62
C ILE A 52 3.68 2.68 10.68
N SER A 53 4.97 2.73 10.34
CA SER A 53 6.08 2.46 11.25
C SER A 53 6.61 3.73 11.93
N GLY A 54 7.61 3.58 12.79
CA GLY A 54 8.53 4.66 13.14
C GLY A 54 9.38 5.12 11.94
N GLY A 55 10.28 6.06 12.18
CA GLY A 55 11.26 6.52 11.19
C GLY A 55 12.63 5.85 11.36
N GLY A 56 13.53 6.07 10.38
CA GLY A 56 14.93 5.65 10.48
C GLY A 56 15.11 4.15 10.62
N SER A 57 15.98 3.72 11.54
CA SER A 57 16.30 2.30 11.75
C SER A 57 15.10 1.46 12.16
N VAL A 58 14.12 2.04 12.88
CA VAL A 58 12.91 1.32 13.30
C VAL A 58 12.12 0.80 12.11
N TYR A 59 12.01 1.61 11.05
CA TYR A 59 11.36 1.18 9.80
C TYR A 59 12.13 0.03 9.15
N ALA A 60 13.45 0.18 9.01
CA ALA A 60 14.31 -0.80 8.35
C ALA A 60 14.29 -2.15 9.10
N ASP A 61 14.40 -2.14 10.43
CA ASP A 61 14.41 -3.34 11.25
C ASP A 61 13.07 -4.07 11.19
N GLN A 62 11.95 -3.32 11.23
CA GLN A 62 10.61 -3.92 11.11
C GLN A 62 10.37 -4.51 9.72
N LEU A 63 10.80 -3.81 8.66
CA LEU A 63 10.69 -4.32 7.30
C LEU A 63 11.52 -5.59 7.12
N LEU A 64 12.78 -5.58 7.55
CA LEU A 64 13.67 -6.74 7.47
C LEU A 64 13.09 -7.94 8.23
N THR A 65 12.57 -7.71 9.43
CA THR A 65 11.93 -8.76 10.24
C THR A 65 10.73 -9.38 9.52
N ARG A 66 9.89 -8.55 8.89
CA ARG A 66 8.72 -9.03 8.13
C ARG A 66 9.13 -9.84 6.90
N ILE A 67 10.14 -9.38 6.15
CA ILE A 67 10.68 -10.10 5.00
C ILE A 67 11.25 -11.45 5.44
N ALA A 68 12.11 -11.46 6.46
CA ALA A 68 12.72 -12.68 6.98
C ALA A 68 11.67 -13.65 7.56
N GLY A 69 10.59 -13.12 8.11
CA GLY A 69 9.46 -13.89 8.64
C GLY A 69 8.45 -14.37 7.59
N GLY A 70 8.64 -14.07 6.30
CA GLY A 70 7.72 -14.47 5.24
C GLY A 70 6.38 -13.72 5.23
N VAL A 71 6.30 -12.57 5.89
CA VAL A 71 5.10 -11.70 5.99
C VAL A 71 5.39 -10.31 5.46
N ALA A 72 6.11 -10.24 4.33
CA ALA A 72 6.44 -8.99 3.67
C ALA A 72 5.17 -8.23 3.26
N PRO A 73 5.16 -6.89 3.39
CA PRO A 73 4.09 -6.07 2.81
C PRO A 73 4.15 -6.11 1.28
N ASP A 74 3.04 -5.79 0.61
CA ASP A 74 2.97 -5.72 -0.85
C ASP A 74 3.77 -4.53 -1.39
N VAL A 75 3.77 -3.42 -0.65
CA VAL A 75 4.45 -2.17 -1.01
C VAL A 75 5.20 -1.59 0.18
N THR A 76 6.37 -1.00 -0.07
CA THR A 76 7.21 -0.35 0.94
C THR A 76 7.68 1.01 0.44
N ASP A 77 7.89 1.94 1.35
CA ASP A 77 8.59 3.18 1.06
C ASP A 77 10.09 2.94 0.76
N ILE A 78 10.67 3.85 -0.01
CA ILE A 78 12.13 3.94 -0.18
C ILE A 78 12.68 4.73 1.02
N SER A 79 13.47 4.07 1.87
CA SER A 79 14.15 4.69 3.02
C SER A 79 15.67 4.41 2.98
N PRO A 80 16.54 5.38 3.33
CA PRO A 80 16.22 6.75 3.74
C PRO A 80 15.64 7.56 2.58
N SER A 81 14.84 8.59 2.88
CA SER A 81 14.34 9.46 1.83
C SER A 81 15.54 10.00 1.03
N PRO A 82 15.55 9.91 -0.31
CA PRO A 82 16.30 10.90 -1.06
C PRO A 82 15.75 12.26 -0.61
N THR A 83 16.64 13.24 -0.39
CA THR A 83 16.36 14.65 -0.07
C THR A 83 14.96 15.11 -0.48
N PRO A 84 14.23 15.92 0.33
CA PRO A 84 12.84 16.26 0.09
C PRO A 84 12.66 16.77 -1.33
N THR A 85 12.25 15.87 -2.20
CA THR A 85 11.92 16.18 -3.58
C THR A 85 10.43 16.38 -3.52
N PRO A 86 9.92 17.58 -3.83
CA PRO A 86 8.49 17.84 -3.70
C PRO A 86 7.71 16.80 -4.51
N PRO A 87 6.54 16.36 -4.02
CA PRO A 87 5.79 15.24 -4.59
C PRO A 87 5.46 15.41 -6.08
N GLU A 88 5.42 16.64 -6.58
CA GLU A 88 5.32 17.00 -8.00
C GLU A 88 6.46 16.48 -8.89
N LYS A 89 7.60 16.09 -8.33
CA LYS A 89 8.77 15.56 -9.05
C LYS A 89 8.88 14.03 -8.99
N LEU A 90 8.01 13.35 -8.24
CA LEU A 90 7.98 11.88 -8.15
C LEU A 90 6.93 11.26 -9.09
N ILE A 91 6.33 12.06 -9.98
CA ILE A 91 5.44 11.57 -11.03
C ILE A 91 6.28 10.93 -12.14
N TYR A 92 6.73 9.71 -11.91
CA TYR A 92 7.00 8.75 -12.97
C TYR A 92 6.27 7.47 -12.64
N TRP A 93 4.98 7.47 -12.98
CA TRP A 93 4.25 6.26 -13.32
C TRP A 93 3.95 6.35 -14.83
N PRO A 94 4.31 5.36 -15.66
CA PRO A 94 3.97 5.34 -17.08
C PRO A 94 2.46 5.30 -17.33
#